data_AF-A0A7W6CF44-F1
#
_entry.id   AF-A0A7W6CF44-F1
#
_cell.length_a   1.000
_cell.length_b   1.000
_cell.length_c   1.000
_cell.angle_alpha   90.00
_cell.angle_beta   90.00
_cell.angle_gamma   90.00
#
_symmetry.space_group_name_H-M   'P 1'
#
loop_
_entity.id
_entity.type
_entity.pdbx_description
1 polymer ?
#
loop_
_entity_poly.entity_id
_entity_poly.type
_entity_poly.pdbx_seq_one_letter_code
_entity_poly.pdbx_strand_id
1 'polypeptide(L)'
;MGSRNGIPMDRSDWFQRLDELARTIRGAQAGREIHLLRLFLDLIDHVPELALLQGITPPARDRIEAMLAAGATESAVMMLMGQDSGFCLSRGADGAPLASILLPYRFQESTAGGASLTLACLAALADALNGAQGQTAGSAPFEIPADILLH
;
A
#
# COMPACT_ATOMS: atom_id res chain seq x y z
N MET A 1 18.97 -0.63 -1.79
CA MET A 1 18.00 -0.62 -0.67
C MET A 1 18.40 0.51 0.25
N GLY A 2 17.57 1.54 0.40
CA GLY A 2 17.82 2.58 1.41
C GLY A 2 17.63 1.99 2.80
N SER A 3 18.53 2.30 3.74
CA SER A 3 18.39 1.87 5.14
C SER A 3 17.13 2.49 5.74
N ARG A 4 16.25 1.66 6.32
CA ARG A 4 15.12 2.12 7.12
C ARG A 4 15.64 2.56 8.49
N ASN A 5 15.20 3.72 8.95
CA ASN A 5 15.77 4.39 10.13
C ASN A 5 14.88 4.26 11.39
N GLY A 6 13.72 3.61 11.31
CA GLY A 6 12.77 3.47 12.42
C GLY A 6 13.09 2.30 13.35
N ILE A 7 12.82 2.48 14.65
CA ILE A 7 12.79 1.37 15.62
C ILE A 7 11.50 0.58 15.35
N PRO A 8 11.56 -0.75 15.16
CA PRO A 8 10.34 -1.54 14.91
C PRO A 8 9.31 -1.36 16.03
N MET A 9 8.06 -1.15 15.65
CA MET A 9 6.93 -1.08 16.58
C MET A 9 6.46 -2.47 17.01
N ASP A 10 5.66 -2.53 18.08
CA ASP A 10 4.87 -3.72 18.37
C ASP A 10 3.89 -4.02 17.22
N ARG A 11 3.64 -5.31 16.96
CA ARG A 11 2.81 -5.74 15.84
C ARG A 11 1.37 -5.26 15.95
N SER A 12 0.77 -5.36 17.13
CA SER A 12 -0.61 -4.91 17.35
C SER A 12 -0.71 -3.38 17.22
N ASP A 13 0.26 -2.65 17.78
CA ASP A 13 0.32 -1.19 17.67
C ASP A 13 0.49 -0.73 16.21
N TRP A 14 1.34 -1.40 15.44
CA TRP A 14 1.57 -1.06 14.03
C TRP A 14 0.30 -1.21 13.20
N PHE A 15 -0.42 -2.32 13.36
CA PHE A 15 -1.68 -2.57 12.68
C PHE A 15 -2.79 -1.62 13.13
N GLN A 16 -2.88 -1.30 14.42
CA GLN A 16 -3.81 -0.29 14.90
C GLN A 16 -3.57 1.06 14.22
N ARG A 17 -2.30 1.51 14.15
CA ARG A 17 -1.96 2.77 13.48
C ARG A 17 -2.20 2.73 11.98
N LEU A 18 -1.98 1.59 11.33
CA LEU A 18 -2.26 1.43 9.91
C LEU A 18 -3.77 1.54 9.62
N ASP A 19 -4.61 0.93 10.45
CA ASP A 19 -6.06 1.05 10.36
C ASP A 19 -6.56 2.47 10.62
N GLU A 20 -6.04 3.13 11.65
CA GLU A 20 -6.35 4.55 11.94
C GLU A 20 -5.94 5.46 10.76
N LEU A 21 -4.76 5.21 10.17
CA LEU A 21 -4.30 5.95 9.00
C LEU A 21 -5.17 5.66 7.77
N ALA A 22 -5.55 4.40 7.52
CA ALA A 22 -6.44 4.05 6.42
C ALA A 22 -7.79 4.77 6.51
N ARG A 23 -8.40 4.80 7.71
CA ARG A 23 -9.63 5.57 7.98
C ARG A 23 -9.42 7.07 7.76
N THR A 24 -8.29 7.60 8.19
CA THR A 24 -7.92 9.01 7.98
C THR A 24 -7.79 9.36 6.50
N ILE A 25 -7.15 8.50 5.70
CA ILE A 25 -6.99 8.69 4.25
C ILE A 25 -8.34 8.70 3.55
N ARG A 26 -9.23 7.76 3.88
CA ARG A 26 -10.58 7.68 3.28
C ARG A 26 -11.45 8.91 3.56
N GLY A 27 -11.30 9.52 4.73
CA GLY A 27 -12.00 10.76 5.10
C GLY A 27 -11.31 12.04 4.63
N ALA A 28 -10.13 11.95 4.00
CA ALA A 28 -9.33 13.11 3.65
C ALA A 28 -9.87 13.86 2.43
N GLN A 29 -9.78 15.18 2.49
CA GLN A 29 -10.04 16.07 1.36
C GLN A 29 -8.79 16.19 0.47
N ALA A 30 -9.00 16.62 -0.78
CA ALA A 30 -7.91 16.95 -1.69
C ALA A 30 -6.97 18.02 -1.08
N GLY A 31 -5.68 17.92 -1.38
CA GLY A 31 -4.62 18.77 -0.80
C GLY A 31 -3.94 18.19 0.44
N ARG A 32 -4.38 17.01 0.91
CA ARG A 32 -3.77 16.30 2.06
C ARG A 32 -2.81 15.17 1.65
N GLU A 33 -2.66 14.92 0.35
CA GLU A 33 -1.90 13.82 -0.25
C GLU A 33 -0.48 13.72 0.32
N ILE A 34 0.29 14.82 0.23
CA ILE A 34 1.70 14.85 0.62
C ILE A 34 1.86 14.51 2.11
N HIS A 35 1.01 15.08 2.95
CA HIS A 35 1.06 14.86 4.40
C HIS A 35 0.74 13.40 4.75
N LEU A 36 -0.33 12.84 4.18
CA LEU A 36 -0.75 11.48 4.47
C LEU A 36 0.22 10.44 3.88
N LEU A 37 0.79 10.70 2.71
CA LEU A 37 1.81 9.84 2.13
C LEU A 37 3.07 9.82 3.00
N ARG A 38 3.48 10.96 3.57
CA ARG A 38 4.59 11.00 4.54
C ARG A 38 4.28 10.20 5.80
N LEU A 39 3.09 10.34 6.37
CA LEU A 39 2.68 9.54 7.54
C LEU A 39 2.68 8.03 7.23
N PHE A 40 2.26 7.65 6.04
CA PHE A 40 2.30 6.26 5.58
C PHE A 40 3.73 5.73 5.46
N LEU A 41 4.65 6.52 4.90
CA LEU A 41 6.06 6.17 4.83
C LEU A 41 6.70 6.05 6.21
N ASP A 42 6.41 7.01 7.10
CA ASP A 42 6.91 6.99 8.46
C ASP A 42 6.43 5.72 9.19
N LEU A 43 5.18 5.29 8.98
CA LEU A 43 4.66 4.05 9.54
C LEU A 43 5.33 2.79 8.94
N ILE A 44 5.62 2.80 7.63
CA ILE A 44 6.37 1.72 6.96
C ILE A 44 7.78 1.57 7.52
N ASP A 45 8.44 2.67 7.86
CA ASP A 45 9.79 2.67 8.45
C ASP A 45 9.85 1.99 9.82
N HIS A 46 8.70 1.86 10.50
CA HIS A 46 8.55 1.26 11.82
C HIS A 46 7.87 -0.12 11.79
N VAL A 47 7.79 -0.78 10.62
CA VAL A 47 7.17 -2.11 10.51
C VAL A 47 7.82 -3.13 11.47
N PRO A 48 7.04 -3.95 12.19
CA PRO A 48 7.58 -4.98 13.10
C PRO A 48 8.38 -6.05 12.34
N GLU A 49 7.92 -6.44 11.16
CA GLU A 49 8.47 -7.55 10.36
C GLU A 49 8.45 -7.18 8.88
N LEU A 50 9.57 -7.39 8.18
CA LEU A 50 9.68 -7.07 6.74
C LEU A 50 8.68 -7.87 5.88
N ALA A 51 8.30 -9.07 6.31
CA ALA A 51 7.35 -9.91 5.60
C ALA A 51 5.96 -9.27 5.47
N LEU A 52 5.58 -8.35 6.38
CA LEU A 52 4.31 -7.63 6.28
C LEU A 52 4.24 -6.70 5.06
N LEU A 53 5.40 -6.26 4.57
CA LEU A 53 5.53 -5.37 3.43
C LEU A 53 5.77 -6.12 2.11
N GLN A 54 5.56 -7.43 2.08
CA GLN A 54 5.58 -8.17 0.82
C GLN A 54 4.63 -7.53 -0.19
N GLY A 55 5.15 -7.30 -1.40
CA GLY A 55 4.42 -6.61 -2.46
C GLY A 55 4.67 -5.12 -2.56
N ILE A 56 5.21 -4.47 -1.52
CA ILE A 56 5.62 -3.08 -1.62
C ILE A 56 7.13 -2.95 -1.66
N THR A 57 7.62 -2.02 -2.46
CA THR A 57 9.04 -1.70 -2.59
C THR A 57 9.23 -0.21 -2.36
N PRO A 58 9.20 0.26 -1.10
CA PRO A 58 9.40 1.67 -0.81
C PRO A 58 10.75 2.12 -1.38
N PRO A 59 10.78 3.09 -2.31
CA PRO A 59 12.03 3.63 -2.82
C PRO A 59 12.75 4.42 -1.72
N ALA A 60 13.99 4.84 -1.99
CA ALA A 60 14.74 5.65 -1.05
C ALA A 60 13.98 6.96 -0.71
N ARG A 61 14.07 7.40 0.55
CA ARG A 61 13.25 8.50 1.08
C ARG A 61 13.48 9.80 0.32
N ASP A 62 14.73 10.10 0.00
CA ASP A 62 15.14 11.24 -0.82
C ASP A 62 14.45 11.26 -2.20
N ARG A 63 14.33 10.10 -2.84
CA ARG A 63 13.65 9.97 -4.13
C ARG A 63 12.16 10.27 -4.02
N ILE A 64 11.48 9.81 -2.96
CA ILE A 64 10.07 10.15 -2.76
C ILE A 64 9.90 11.63 -2.45
N GLU A 65 10.71 12.18 -1.54
CA GLU A 65 10.61 13.59 -1.18
C GLU A 65 10.86 14.50 -2.39
N ALA A 66 11.76 14.13 -3.31
CA ALA A 66 11.95 14.84 -4.57
C ALA A 66 10.68 14.83 -5.45
N MET A 67 9.96 13.70 -5.53
CA MET A 67 8.70 13.63 -6.27
C MET A 67 7.59 14.44 -5.61
N LEU A 68 7.51 14.39 -4.28
CA LEU A 68 6.55 15.20 -3.51
C LEU A 68 6.82 16.69 -3.68
N ALA A 69 8.09 17.12 -3.68
CA ALA A 69 8.48 18.50 -3.94
C ALA A 69 8.14 18.95 -5.38
N ALA A 70 8.20 18.04 -6.35
CA ALA A 70 7.78 18.28 -7.73
C ALA A 70 6.26 18.21 -7.95
N GLY A 71 5.46 17.92 -6.92
CA GLY A 71 4.01 17.76 -7.03
C GLY A 71 3.56 16.43 -7.68
N ALA A 72 4.48 15.48 -7.88
CA ALA A 72 4.21 14.20 -8.53
C ALA A 72 3.67 13.14 -7.53
N THR A 73 2.59 13.47 -6.81
CA THR A 73 2.07 12.63 -5.72
C THR A 73 1.50 11.30 -6.20
N GLU A 74 0.87 11.28 -7.38
CA GLU A 74 0.33 10.05 -7.99
C GLU A 74 1.47 9.10 -8.36
N SER A 75 2.53 9.62 -8.99
CA SER A 75 3.71 8.81 -9.28
C SER A 75 4.40 8.34 -7.99
N ALA A 76 4.42 9.18 -6.95
CA ALA A 76 5.05 8.83 -5.67
C ALA A 76 4.34 7.66 -4.98
N VAL A 77 3.00 7.62 -4.98
CA VAL A 77 2.25 6.49 -4.40
C VAL A 77 2.39 5.23 -5.27
N MET A 78 2.39 5.38 -6.60
CA MET A 78 2.57 4.23 -7.50
C MET A 78 3.95 3.59 -7.36
N MET A 79 4.98 4.38 -7.07
CA MET A 79 6.33 3.89 -6.82
C MET A 79 6.46 3.02 -5.57
N LEU A 80 5.48 3.04 -4.66
CA LEU A 80 5.46 2.14 -3.50
C LEU A 80 5.11 0.70 -3.90
N MET A 81 4.42 0.52 -5.03
CA MET A 81 4.01 -0.80 -5.50
C MET A 81 5.20 -1.54 -6.09
N GLY A 82 5.43 -2.76 -5.61
CA GLY A 82 6.47 -3.65 -6.15
C GLY A 82 6.13 -4.12 -7.56
N GLN A 83 7.11 -4.67 -8.28
CA GLN A 83 6.94 -5.11 -9.67
C GLN A 83 5.85 -6.18 -9.86
N ASP A 84 5.60 -6.99 -8.82
CA ASP A 84 4.61 -8.07 -8.84
C ASP A 84 3.23 -7.62 -8.32
N SER A 85 3.03 -6.33 -8.07
CA SER A 85 1.72 -5.80 -7.64
C SER A 85 0.84 -5.50 -8.85
N GLY A 86 -0.43 -5.92 -8.77
CA GLY A 86 -1.47 -5.52 -9.69
C GLY A 86 -2.20 -4.28 -9.18
N PHE A 87 -2.59 -3.39 -10.09
CA PHE A 87 -3.49 -2.28 -9.75
C PHE A 87 -4.47 -1.97 -10.88
N CYS A 88 -5.64 -1.46 -10.51
CA CYS A 88 -6.66 -0.96 -11.42
C CYS A 88 -7.10 0.42 -10.96
N LEU A 89 -7.08 1.40 -11.86
CA LEU A 89 -7.55 2.75 -11.58
C LEU A 89 -8.86 2.96 -12.33
N SER A 90 -9.88 3.42 -11.62
CA SER A 90 -11.21 3.60 -12.17
C SER A 90 -11.91 4.80 -11.53
N ARG A 91 -13.21 4.96 -11.81
CA ARG A 91 -14.04 5.99 -11.20
C ARG A 91 -15.34 5.37 -10.69
N GLY A 92 -15.80 5.86 -9.54
CA GLY A 92 -17.10 5.55 -8.99
C GLY A 92 -18.24 6.14 -9.83
N ALA A 93 -19.48 5.77 -9.47
CA ALA A 93 -20.68 6.27 -10.15
C ALA A 93 -20.85 7.80 -10.03
N ASP A 94 -20.31 8.39 -8.97
CA ASP A 94 -20.22 9.83 -8.72
C ASP A 94 -19.02 10.50 -9.41
N GLY A 95 -18.21 9.73 -10.13
CA GLY A 95 -16.97 10.18 -10.72
C GLY A 95 -15.81 10.28 -9.72
N ALA A 96 -15.95 9.87 -8.46
CA ALA A 96 -14.81 9.89 -7.53
C ALA A 96 -13.72 8.90 -7.98
N PRO A 97 -12.42 9.24 -7.85
CA PRO A 97 -11.33 8.30 -8.09
C PRO A 97 -11.48 7.03 -7.25
N LEU A 98 -11.29 5.88 -7.90
CA LEU A 98 -11.19 4.56 -7.27
C LEU A 98 -9.86 3.91 -7.65
N ALA A 99 -9.25 3.24 -6.70
CA ALA A 99 -8.08 2.40 -6.92
C ALA A 99 -8.34 1.02 -6.31
N SER A 100 -7.98 0.00 -7.06
CA SER A 100 -7.92 -1.37 -6.59
C SER A 100 -6.47 -1.86 -6.65
N ILE A 101 -6.01 -2.52 -5.61
CA ILE A 101 -4.63 -3.01 -5.47
C ILE A 101 -4.65 -4.47 -5.06
N LEU A 102 -3.83 -5.26 -5.73
CA LEU A 102 -3.54 -6.65 -5.41
C LEU A 102 -2.04 -6.80 -5.15
N LEU A 103 -1.69 -7.03 -3.89
CA LEU A 103 -0.31 -7.34 -3.52
C LEU A 103 -0.03 -8.84 -3.69
N PRO A 104 1.18 -9.23 -4.12
CA PRO A 104 1.57 -10.63 -4.22
C PRO A 104 1.40 -11.36 -2.87
N TYR A 105 1.04 -12.64 -2.95
CA TYR A 105 0.77 -13.51 -1.79
C TYR A 105 -0.41 -13.06 -0.92
N ARG A 106 -1.18 -12.04 -1.35
CA ARG A 106 -2.48 -11.71 -0.77
C ARG A 106 -3.57 -12.32 -1.62
N PHE A 107 -4.53 -12.98 -0.97
CA PHE A 107 -5.68 -13.61 -1.64
C PHE A 107 -6.82 -12.63 -1.94
N GLN A 108 -6.73 -11.38 -1.46
CA GLN A 108 -7.79 -10.39 -1.62
C GLN A 108 -7.27 -9.11 -2.25
N GLU A 109 -7.95 -8.69 -3.31
CA GLU A 109 -7.87 -7.34 -3.86
C GLU A 109 -8.48 -6.36 -2.85
N SER A 110 -7.82 -5.21 -2.66
CA SER A 110 -8.32 -4.13 -1.82
C SER A 110 -8.69 -2.93 -2.69
N THR A 111 -9.92 -2.45 -2.55
CA THR A 111 -10.46 -1.34 -3.33
C THR A 111 -10.85 -0.19 -2.42
N ALA A 112 -10.41 1.01 -2.78
CA ALA A 112 -10.76 2.23 -2.05
C ALA A 112 -10.98 3.41 -2.99
N GLY A 113 -11.87 4.32 -2.56
CA GLY A 113 -12.02 5.63 -3.15
C GLY A 113 -11.30 6.71 -2.36
N GLY A 114 -11.14 7.88 -2.97
CA GLY A 114 -10.56 9.04 -2.32
C GLY A 114 -10.86 10.34 -3.06
N ALA A 115 -10.64 11.48 -2.39
CA ALA A 115 -10.84 12.80 -3.01
C ALA A 115 -9.85 13.09 -4.16
N SER A 116 -8.78 12.31 -4.29
CA SER A 116 -7.86 12.30 -5.42
C SER A 116 -7.39 10.88 -5.70
N LEU A 117 -6.81 10.67 -6.89
CA LEU A 117 -6.25 9.37 -7.28
C LEU A 117 -5.14 8.93 -6.31
N THR A 118 -4.32 9.87 -5.83
CA THR A 118 -3.28 9.57 -4.84
C THR A 118 -3.89 9.01 -3.54
N LEU A 119 -4.96 9.65 -3.03
CA LEU A 119 -5.62 9.20 -1.79
C LEU A 119 -6.33 7.85 -1.99
N ALA A 120 -6.95 7.63 -3.15
CA ALA A 120 -7.56 6.34 -3.48
C ALA A 120 -6.52 5.21 -3.48
N CYS A 121 -5.39 5.41 -4.17
CA CYS A 121 -4.29 4.43 -4.19
C CYS A 121 -3.70 4.21 -2.79
N LEU A 122 -3.49 5.28 -2.02
CA LEU A 122 -2.89 5.18 -0.68
C LEU A 122 -3.83 4.43 0.28
N ALA A 123 -5.14 4.67 0.21
CA ALA A 123 -6.12 3.94 1.00
C ALA A 123 -6.14 2.46 0.64
N ALA A 124 -6.28 2.13 -0.65
CA ALA A 124 -6.30 0.75 -1.13
C ALA A 124 -5.02 0.00 -0.74
N LEU A 125 -3.87 0.69 -0.73
CA LEU A 125 -2.60 0.11 -0.32
C LEU A 125 -2.56 -0.17 1.19
N ALA A 126 -3.04 0.77 2.00
CA ALA A 126 -3.15 0.59 3.44
C ALA A 126 -4.10 -0.57 3.81
N ASP A 127 -5.22 -0.69 3.10
CA ASP A 127 -6.16 -1.81 3.27
C ASP A 127 -5.52 -3.15 2.89
N ALA A 128 -4.79 -3.19 1.75
CA ALA A 128 -4.10 -4.40 1.31
C ALA A 128 -3.05 -4.87 2.33
N LEU A 129 -2.36 -3.93 2.98
CA LEU A 129 -1.43 -4.21 4.08
C LEU A 129 -2.17 -4.64 5.36
N ASN A 130 -3.35 -4.09 5.67
CA ASN A 130 -4.19 -4.54 6.79
C ASN A 130 -4.75 -5.95 6.58
N GLY A 131 -5.01 -6.36 5.34
CA GLY A 131 -5.38 -7.74 5.01
C GLY A 131 -4.34 -8.79 5.45
N ALA A 132 -3.12 -8.35 5.80
CA ALA A 132 -2.06 -9.18 6.36
C ALA A 132 -2.27 -9.61 7.82
N GLN A 133 -3.14 -8.93 8.58
CA GLN A 133 -3.30 -9.16 10.01
C GLN A 133 -3.59 -10.62 10.36
N GLY A 134 -4.45 -11.26 9.55
CA GLY A 134 -4.85 -12.66 9.74
C GLY A 134 -3.99 -13.70 9.00
N GLN A 135 -2.97 -13.28 8.24
CA GLN A 135 -2.11 -14.18 7.49
C GLN A 135 -0.86 -14.50 8.31
N THR A 136 -0.85 -15.65 8.99
CA THR A 136 0.38 -16.24 9.53
C THR A 136 1.33 -16.54 8.38
N ALA A 137 2.62 -16.19 8.54
CA ALA A 137 3.68 -16.51 7.58
C ALA A 137 3.70 -18.02 7.31
N GLY A 138 3.08 -18.41 6.21
CA GLY A 138 2.72 -19.81 5.95
C GLY A 138 1.87 -19.92 4.70
N SER A 139 2.21 -19.20 3.64
CA SER A 139 1.69 -19.50 2.31
C SER A 139 2.46 -20.71 1.79
N ALA A 140 1.82 -21.88 1.83
CA ALA A 140 2.19 -23.01 1.00
C ALA A 140 2.35 -22.53 -0.46
N PRO A 141 3.31 -23.07 -1.23
CA PRO A 141 3.49 -22.69 -2.62
C PRO A 141 2.15 -22.89 -3.36
N PHE A 142 1.77 -21.88 -4.15
CA PHE A 142 0.73 -22.02 -5.15
C PHE A 142 1.24 -23.02 -6.20
N GLU A 143 0.95 -24.30 -6.00
CA GLU A 143 1.17 -25.33 -7.02
C GLU A 143 0.13 -25.13 -8.12
N ILE A 144 0.58 -24.76 -9.32
CA ILE A 144 -0.23 -24.91 -10.52
C ILE A 144 -0.36 -26.42 -10.76
N PRO A 145 -1.58 -26.99 -10.72
CA PRO A 145 -1.77 -28.39 -11.04
C PRO A 145 -1.20 -28.68 -12.45
N ALA A 146 -0.35 -29.70 -12.57
CA ALA A 146 0.40 -30.02 -13.79
C ALA A 146 -0.52 -30.28 -15.01
N ASP A 147 -1.79 -30.57 -14.76
CA ASP A 147 -2.88 -30.75 -15.72
C ASP A 147 -3.35 -29.45 -16.41
N ILE A 148 -3.01 -28.26 -15.89
CA ILE A 148 -3.33 -26.97 -16.53
C ILE A 148 -2.27 -26.56 -17.58
N LEU A 149 -1.07 -27.15 -17.56
CA LEU A 149 0.05 -26.76 -18.43
C LEU A 149 0.09 -27.47 -19.80
N LEU A 150 -0.90 -28.29 -20.15
CA LEU A 150 -0.91 -29.09 -21.38
C LEU A 150 -2.21 -29.02 -22.22
N HIS A 151 -3.02 -27.97 -22.09
CA HIS A 151 -4.15 -27.72 -23.00
C HIS A 151 -4.23 -26.27 -23.51
#